data_AF-R3WBL3-F1
#
_entry.id   AF-R3WBL3-F1
#
_cell.length_a   1.000
_cell.length_b   1.000
_cell.length_c   1.000
_cell.angle_alpha   90.00
_cell.angle_beta   90.00
_cell.angle_gamma   90.00
#
_symmetry.space_group_name_H-M   'P 1'
#
loop_
_entity.id
_entity.type
_entity.pdbx_description
1 polymer ?
#
loop_
_entity_poly.entity_id
_entity_poly.type
_entity_poly.pdbx_seq_one_letter_code
_entity_poly.pdbx_strand_id
1 'polypeptide(L)'
;MGKTLFKTLTVVAAGVGAIAVCFLGFRENNQRQYRQRVEYAQTAIKREKEGIPEVENEVNGLFADKNHTFLKKSVNDETLTKVSATISSIKASAKEYGIEEEALPKGAKEIQEKKKAIEGLVKEARAKLSIQEAAGKLFVNGVSDWQKTENTVIIKEELKETDIGKIRENLSLFDDSSWKKNVDTYLGYADAQVKRISELKASFDRMLKDGTVTSAVTYEDYLAAVDSISQIRNEKEKEKFSALAEKVAQQMGYGANYYDNTSTDETIYY
;
A
#
# COMPACT_ATOMS: atom_id res chain seq x y z
N MET A 1 70.50 53.03 37.28
CA MET A 1 70.59 52.49 35.90
C MET A 1 70.62 50.97 36.04
N GLY A 2 69.82 50.10 35.43
CA GLY A 2 68.73 50.10 34.46
C GLY A 2 68.25 48.63 34.36
N LYS A 3 67.02 48.42 33.89
CA LYS A 3 66.20 47.17 33.82
C LYS A 3 66.94 45.96 33.17
N THR A 4 66.55 44.68 33.34
CA THR A 4 65.26 44.05 32.93
C THR A 4 65.05 42.60 33.47
N LEU A 5 63.84 42.38 34.02
CA LEU A 5 62.90 41.22 34.06
C LEU A 5 63.28 39.80 33.54
N PHE A 6 63.01 38.73 34.33
CA PHE A 6 61.86 37.76 34.22
C PHE A 6 62.14 36.34 34.80
N LYS A 7 61.14 35.78 35.52
CA LYS A 7 60.78 34.33 35.72
C LYS A 7 61.75 33.48 36.59
N THR A 8 61.36 32.61 37.53
CA THR A 8 60.15 31.79 37.71
C THR A 8 60.19 31.16 39.11
N LEU A 9 59.06 31.18 39.85
CA LEU A 9 58.82 30.33 41.01
C LEU A 9 58.70 28.86 40.54
N THR A 10 59.41 27.93 41.17
CA THR A 10 59.16 26.50 41.01
C THR A 10 58.84 25.88 42.36
N VAL A 11 57.55 25.68 42.60
CA VAL A 11 57.01 24.75 43.60
C VAL A 11 56.93 23.39 42.91
N VAL A 12 57.63 22.39 43.46
CA VAL A 12 57.44 20.97 43.13
C VAL A 12 56.75 20.36 44.36
N ALA A 13 55.43 20.31 44.38
CA ALA A 13 54.55 19.25 43.87
C ALA A 13 54.43 18.06 44.83
N ALA A 14 53.37 18.10 45.63
CA ALA A 14 52.80 16.95 46.33
C ALA A 14 52.20 15.98 45.28
N GLY A 15 52.95 14.93 44.94
CA GLY A 15 52.47 13.84 44.11
C GLY A 15 52.01 12.68 44.99
N VAL A 16 50.72 12.33 44.90
CA VAL A 16 50.10 10.97 44.95
C VAL A 16 48.59 11.03 45.29
N GLY A 17 48.02 12.16 45.73
CA GLY A 17 46.61 12.22 46.17
C GLY A 17 45.49 12.33 45.12
N ALA A 18 45.76 12.60 43.84
CA ALA A 18 44.70 13.10 42.92
C ALA A 18 44.12 12.08 41.91
N ILE A 19 44.73 10.91 41.71
CA ILE A 19 44.27 9.98 40.66
C ILE A 19 43.13 9.06 41.16
N ALA A 20 43.12 8.70 42.45
CA ALA A 20 42.07 7.84 43.03
C ALA A 20 40.72 8.55 43.16
N VAL A 21 40.71 9.87 43.45
CA VAL A 21 39.47 10.66 43.61
C VAL A 21 38.81 10.94 42.26
N CYS A 22 39.56 11.11 41.17
CA CYS A 22 39.00 11.24 39.83
C CYS A 22 38.42 9.91 39.31
N PHE A 23 39.04 8.76 39.60
CA PHE A 23 38.53 7.45 39.17
C PHE A 23 37.31 7.00 39.97
N LEU A 24 37.30 7.24 41.29
CA LEU A 24 36.13 7.02 42.13
C LEU A 24 35.02 8.02 41.77
N GLY A 25 35.32 9.30 41.55
CA GLY A 25 34.33 10.30 41.11
C GLY A 25 33.73 10.00 39.74
N PHE A 26 34.51 9.48 38.78
CA PHE A 26 33.99 9.01 37.49
C PHE A 26 33.08 7.77 37.67
N ARG A 27 33.49 6.81 38.51
CA ARG A 27 32.71 5.61 38.80
C ARG A 27 31.43 5.93 39.59
N GLU A 28 31.47 6.86 40.52
CA GLU A 28 30.34 7.26 41.36
C GLU A 28 29.33 8.12 40.58
N ASN A 29 29.81 9.02 39.70
CA ASN A 29 28.96 9.76 38.77
C ASN A 29 28.31 8.83 37.73
N ASN A 30 29.06 7.87 37.19
CA ASN A 30 28.53 6.90 36.23
C ASN A 30 27.54 5.91 36.91
N GLN A 31 27.78 5.53 38.16
CA GLN A 31 26.82 4.75 38.95
C GLN A 31 25.54 5.53 39.27
N ARG A 32 25.62 6.84 39.53
CA ARG A 32 24.42 7.69 39.71
C ARG A 32 23.61 7.80 38.41
N GLN A 33 24.28 8.03 37.28
CA GLN A 33 23.61 8.05 35.97
C GLN A 33 22.98 6.69 35.62
N TYR A 34 23.66 5.59 35.92
CA TYR A 34 23.13 4.26 35.71
C TYR A 34 21.89 4.00 36.58
N ARG A 35 21.94 4.32 37.89
CA ARG A 35 20.76 4.20 38.77
C ARG A 35 19.59 5.04 38.27
N GLN A 36 19.83 6.27 37.82
CA GLN A 36 18.78 7.11 37.22
C GLN A 36 18.15 6.47 35.97
N ARG A 37 18.94 5.81 35.12
CA ARG A 37 18.41 5.07 33.95
C ARG A 37 17.56 3.87 34.37
N VAL A 38 17.96 3.15 35.42
CA VAL A 38 17.18 2.03 35.97
C VAL A 38 15.86 2.52 36.58
N GLU A 39 15.87 3.60 37.36
CA GLU A 39 14.67 4.21 37.93
C GLU A 39 13.74 4.76 36.84
N TYR A 40 14.31 5.40 35.81
CA TYR A 40 13.57 5.85 34.64
C TYR A 40 12.95 4.66 33.90
N ALA A 41 13.69 3.58 33.68
CA ALA A 41 13.18 2.37 33.04
C ALA A 41 12.02 1.77 33.85
N GLN A 42 12.11 1.70 35.19
CA GLN A 42 11.01 1.23 36.04
C GLN A 42 9.74 2.05 35.85
N THR A 43 9.87 3.38 35.89
CA THR A 43 8.72 4.29 35.73
C THR A 43 8.15 4.22 34.31
N ALA A 44 9.02 4.20 33.30
CA ALA A 44 8.63 4.10 31.90
C ALA A 44 7.93 2.78 31.61
N ILE A 45 8.51 1.63 31.99
CA ILE A 45 7.88 0.31 31.79
C ILE A 45 6.51 0.24 32.44
N LYS A 46 6.33 0.80 33.64
CA LYS A 46 5.01 0.85 34.27
C LYS A 46 4.01 1.67 33.43
N ARG A 47 4.41 2.85 32.97
CA ARG A 47 3.59 3.71 32.11
C ARG A 47 3.27 3.04 30.76
N GLU A 48 4.26 2.44 30.11
CA GLU A 48 4.08 1.74 28.84
C GLU A 48 3.14 0.54 29.01
N LYS A 49 3.20 -0.17 30.15
CA LYS A 49 2.24 -1.25 30.44
C LYS A 49 0.79 -0.75 30.48
N GLU A 50 0.56 0.44 31.02
CA GLU A 50 -0.74 1.08 31.08
C GLU A 50 -1.18 1.65 29.72
N GLY A 51 -0.23 2.06 28.86
CA GLY A 51 -0.49 2.63 27.53
C GLY A 51 -0.62 1.60 26.38
N ILE A 52 -0.03 0.40 26.51
CA ILE A 52 -0.10 -0.67 25.50
C ILE A 52 -1.55 -0.95 25.04
N PRO A 53 -2.57 -1.07 25.92
CA PRO A 53 -3.95 -1.30 25.49
C PRO A 53 -4.51 -0.20 24.58
N GLU A 54 -4.09 1.06 24.74
CA GLU A 54 -4.48 2.15 23.86
C GLU A 54 -3.88 1.96 22.45
N VAL A 55 -2.60 1.58 22.39
CA VAL A 55 -1.92 1.28 21.12
C VAL A 55 -2.53 0.04 20.45
N GLU A 56 -2.88 -0.98 21.21
CA GLU A 56 -3.63 -2.14 20.70
C GLU A 56 -4.97 -1.71 20.10
N ASN A 57 -5.70 -0.78 20.74
CA ASN A 57 -6.94 -0.25 20.21
C ASN A 57 -6.74 0.58 18.93
N GLU A 58 -5.68 1.39 18.84
CA GLU A 58 -5.34 2.11 17.61
C GLU A 58 -5.07 1.14 16.45
N VAL A 59 -4.30 0.09 16.72
CA VAL A 59 -3.92 -0.93 15.72
C VAL A 59 -5.12 -1.77 15.30
N ASN A 60 -5.95 -2.22 16.26
CA ASN A 60 -7.23 -2.85 15.97
C ASN A 60 -8.14 -1.91 15.15
N GLY A 61 -8.02 -0.60 15.38
CA GLY A 61 -8.72 0.44 14.65
C GLY A 61 -8.40 0.50 13.15
N LEU A 62 -7.29 -0.09 12.70
CA LEU A 62 -6.92 -0.22 11.29
C LEU A 62 -7.82 -1.22 10.55
N PHE A 63 -8.40 -2.18 11.27
CA PHE A 63 -9.15 -3.28 10.69
C PHE A 63 -10.66 -3.07 10.83
N ALA A 64 -11.40 -3.52 9.82
CA ALA A 64 -12.86 -3.42 9.79
C ALA A 64 -13.53 -4.52 10.62
N ASP A 65 -12.82 -5.60 10.91
CA ASP A 65 -13.30 -6.76 11.65
C ASP A 65 -12.32 -7.20 12.74
N LYS A 66 -12.85 -7.94 13.71
CA LYS A 66 -12.09 -8.43 14.87
C LYS A 66 -11.03 -9.48 14.52
N ASN A 67 -11.15 -10.13 13.36
CA ASN A 67 -10.22 -11.14 12.89
C ASN A 67 -9.11 -10.52 12.03
N HIS A 68 -9.04 -9.18 11.95
CA HIS A 68 -8.06 -8.44 11.16
C HIS A 68 -8.05 -8.82 9.68
N THR A 69 -9.17 -9.32 9.16
CA THR A 69 -9.25 -9.82 7.78
C THR A 69 -9.18 -8.67 6.80
N PHE A 70 -9.97 -7.63 7.01
CA PHE A 70 -10.11 -6.47 6.14
C PHE A 70 -9.60 -5.19 6.79
N LEU A 71 -8.97 -4.33 6.00
CA LEU A 71 -8.65 -2.96 6.40
C LEU A 71 -9.91 -2.07 6.36
N LYS A 72 -9.97 -1.08 7.25
CA LYS A 72 -10.92 0.01 7.10
C LYS A 72 -10.55 0.86 5.89
N LYS A 73 -11.57 1.37 5.21
CA LYS A 73 -11.43 2.23 4.02
C LYS A 73 -10.59 3.50 4.26
N SER A 74 -10.56 4.01 5.50
CA SER A 74 -9.80 5.20 5.86
C SER A 74 -8.30 4.95 6.06
N VAL A 75 -7.85 3.69 6.08
CA VAL A 75 -6.43 3.36 6.26
C VAL A 75 -5.65 3.73 5.00
N ASN A 76 -4.53 4.43 5.21
CA ASN A 76 -3.57 4.84 4.20
C ASN A 76 -2.14 4.86 4.80
N ASP A 77 -1.13 5.12 3.96
CA ASP A 77 0.27 5.16 4.39
C ASP A 77 0.55 6.14 5.53
N GLU A 78 -0.13 7.29 5.56
CA GLU A 78 0.03 8.28 6.63
C GLU A 78 -0.45 7.71 7.97
N THR A 79 -1.64 7.10 8.00
CA THR A 79 -2.18 6.46 9.21
C THR A 79 -1.28 5.34 9.71
N LEU A 80 -0.79 4.47 8.82
CA LEU A 80 0.12 3.37 9.19
C LEU A 80 1.47 3.88 9.68
N THR A 81 1.98 4.98 9.11
CA THR A 81 3.23 5.61 9.54
C THR A 81 3.09 6.22 10.93
N LYS A 82 1.98 6.91 11.22
CA LYS A 82 1.69 7.45 12.56
C LYS A 82 1.64 6.34 13.60
N VAL A 83 0.86 5.28 13.36
CA VAL A 83 0.78 4.13 14.27
C VAL A 83 2.14 3.44 14.45
N SER A 84 2.90 3.27 13.36
CA SER A 84 4.27 2.71 13.43
C SER A 84 5.20 3.57 14.31
N ALA A 85 5.09 4.90 14.24
CA ALA A 85 5.87 5.81 15.07
C ALA A 85 5.47 5.72 16.55
N THR A 86 4.17 5.65 16.84
CA THR A 86 3.65 5.42 18.20
C THR A 86 4.25 4.15 18.80
N ILE A 87 4.18 3.02 18.06
CA ILE A 87 4.75 1.74 18.51
C ILE A 87 6.27 1.80 18.71
N SER A 88 6.97 2.46 17.79
CA SER A 88 8.44 2.61 17.86
C SER A 88 8.88 3.44 19.06
N SER A 89 8.03 4.35 19.55
CA SER A 89 8.34 5.17 20.73
C SER A 89 8.31 4.40 22.05
N ILE A 90 7.62 3.25 22.08
CA ILE A 90 7.54 2.36 23.25
C ILE A 90 8.89 1.71 23.47
N LYS A 91 9.61 2.10 24.51
CA LYS A 91 10.86 1.44 24.91
C LYS A 91 10.54 0.27 25.83
N ALA A 92 11.20 -0.86 25.62
CA ALA A 92 10.95 -2.05 26.44
C ALA A 92 12.19 -2.92 26.70
N SER A 93 13.33 -2.61 26.07
CA SER A 93 14.57 -3.39 26.19
C SER A 93 15.65 -2.67 27.00
N ALA A 94 16.54 -3.43 27.63
CA ALA A 94 17.64 -2.88 28.41
C ALA A 94 18.56 -1.98 27.56
N LYS A 95 18.76 -2.35 26.29
CA LYS A 95 19.51 -1.56 25.29
C LYS A 95 18.88 -0.18 25.04
N GLU A 96 17.56 -0.09 24.89
CA GLU A 96 16.85 1.19 24.66
C GLU A 96 16.92 2.14 25.86
N TYR A 97 17.10 1.59 27.06
CA TYR A 97 17.30 2.34 28.30
C TYR A 97 18.78 2.54 28.66
N GLY A 98 19.69 1.85 27.98
CA GLY A 98 21.12 1.87 28.30
C GLY A 98 21.43 1.33 29.69
N ILE A 99 20.76 0.24 30.07
CA ILE A 99 20.94 -0.52 31.32
C ILE A 99 21.31 -1.98 31.03
N GLU A 100 21.74 -2.72 32.05
CA GLU A 100 21.96 -4.17 31.96
C GLU A 100 20.62 -4.94 31.97
N GLU A 101 20.58 -6.10 31.31
CA GLU A 101 19.36 -6.92 31.17
C GLU A 101 18.80 -7.37 32.52
N GLU A 102 19.68 -7.65 33.48
CA GLU A 102 19.34 -7.99 34.87
C GLU A 102 18.72 -6.84 35.67
N ALA A 103 18.94 -5.59 35.24
CA ALA A 103 18.33 -4.40 35.83
C ALA A 103 16.98 -4.04 35.17
N LEU A 104 16.56 -4.80 34.15
CA LEU A 104 15.31 -4.55 33.43
C LEU A 104 14.10 -4.80 34.35
N PRO A 105 13.11 -3.89 34.40
CA PRO A 105 11.97 -4.04 35.30
C PRO A 105 11.11 -5.28 35.00
N LYS A 106 10.57 -5.89 36.08
CA LYS A 106 9.58 -6.97 35.96
C LYS A 106 8.36 -6.47 35.18
N GLY A 107 8.08 -7.09 34.04
CA GLY A 107 7.01 -6.67 33.11
C GLY A 107 7.52 -6.20 31.75
N ALA A 108 8.80 -5.85 31.61
CA ALA A 108 9.37 -5.43 30.33
C ALA A 108 9.26 -6.50 29.23
N LYS A 109 9.45 -7.79 29.58
CA LYS A 109 9.27 -8.92 28.65
C LYS A 109 7.85 -8.98 28.07
N GLU A 110 6.83 -8.80 28.92
CA GLU A 110 5.43 -8.78 28.49
C GLU A 110 5.17 -7.63 27.50
N ILE A 111 5.74 -6.44 27.77
CA ILE A 111 5.64 -5.29 26.85
C ILE A 111 6.36 -5.56 25.53
N GLN A 112 7.54 -6.18 25.54
CA GLN A 112 8.26 -6.56 24.32
C GLN A 112 7.44 -7.53 23.46
N GLU A 113 6.82 -8.54 24.07
CA GLU A 113 5.97 -9.51 23.38
C GLU A 113 4.75 -8.84 22.75
N LYS A 114 4.04 -8.00 23.50
CA LYS A 114 2.88 -7.24 22.99
C LYS A 114 3.29 -6.26 21.89
N LYS A 115 4.37 -5.50 22.08
CA LYS A 115 4.93 -4.61 21.06
C LYS A 115 5.21 -5.37 19.77
N LYS A 116 5.87 -6.54 19.85
CA LYS A 116 6.17 -7.37 18.68
C LYS A 116 4.90 -7.88 17.98
N ALA A 117 3.88 -8.29 18.73
CA ALA A 117 2.60 -8.72 18.17
C ALA A 117 1.91 -7.56 17.41
N ILE A 118 1.86 -6.38 18.03
CA ILE A 118 1.30 -5.16 17.44
C ILE A 118 2.07 -4.74 16.17
N GLU A 119 3.40 -4.78 16.20
CA GLU A 119 4.24 -4.53 15.01
C GLU A 119 3.94 -5.51 13.88
N GLY A 120 3.66 -6.77 14.21
CA GLY A 120 3.22 -7.79 13.25
C GLY A 120 1.94 -7.39 12.53
N LEU A 121 0.92 -6.96 13.29
CA LEU A 121 -0.37 -6.51 12.72
C LEU A 121 -0.21 -5.28 11.83
N VAL A 122 0.62 -4.30 12.21
CA VAL A 122 0.87 -3.12 11.37
C VAL A 122 1.63 -3.48 10.09
N LYS A 123 2.56 -4.44 10.15
CA LYS A 123 3.24 -4.96 8.96
C LYS A 123 2.26 -5.67 8.02
N GLU A 124 1.37 -6.50 8.57
CA GLU A 124 0.32 -7.15 7.79
C GLU A 124 -0.60 -6.10 7.13
N ALA A 125 -1.05 -5.10 7.90
CA ALA A 125 -1.89 -4.02 7.38
C ALA A 125 -1.20 -3.26 6.25
N ARG A 126 0.10 -2.94 6.40
CA ARG A 126 0.88 -2.28 5.34
C ARG A 126 1.01 -3.14 4.09
N ALA A 127 1.23 -4.44 4.25
CA ALA A 127 1.31 -5.37 3.13
C ALA A 127 -0.04 -5.48 2.39
N LYS A 128 -1.16 -5.59 3.12
CA LYS A 128 -2.51 -5.58 2.54
C LYS A 128 -2.81 -4.27 1.80
N LEU A 129 -2.48 -3.13 2.39
CA LEU A 129 -2.67 -1.82 1.77
C LEU A 129 -1.89 -1.72 0.45
N SER A 130 -0.63 -2.17 0.43
CA SER A 130 0.20 -2.14 -0.77
C SER A 130 -0.43 -2.94 -1.93
N ILE A 131 -0.96 -4.13 -1.65
CA ILE A 131 -1.68 -4.93 -2.65
C ILE A 131 -2.96 -4.23 -3.11
N GLN A 132 -3.76 -3.70 -2.18
CA GLN A 132 -4.99 -2.99 -2.50
C GLN A 132 -4.72 -1.75 -3.37
N GLU A 133 -3.67 -1.00 -3.09
CA GLU A 133 -3.29 0.14 -3.92
C GLU A 133 -2.79 -0.29 -5.30
N ALA A 134 -2.00 -1.36 -5.39
CA ALA A 134 -1.53 -1.89 -6.67
C ALA A 134 -2.69 -2.40 -7.53
N ALA A 135 -3.59 -3.19 -6.95
CA ALA A 135 -4.81 -3.67 -7.62
C ALA A 135 -5.76 -2.52 -7.95
N GLY A 136 -5.93 -1.55 -7.05
CA GLY A 136 -6.74 -0.35 -7.28
C GLY A 136 -6.23 0.47 -8.46
N LYS A 137 -4.92 0.55 -8.68
CA LYS A 137 -4.32 1.27 -9.81
C LYS A 137 -4.65 0.67 -11.17
N LEU A 138 -5.13 -0.58 -11.24
CA LEU A 138 -5.63 -1.19 -12.48
C LEU A 138 -6.94 -0.54 -12.94
N PHE A 139 -7.66 0.14 -12.05
CA PHE A 139 -8.99 0.66 -12.34
C PHE A 139 -9.00 2.19 -12.40
N VAL A 140 -9.84 2.76 -13.26
CA VAL A 140 -9.97 4.21 -13.47
C VAL A 140 -10.32 4.92 -12.16
N ASN A 141 -11.31 4.38 -11.43
CA ASN A 141 -11.80 4.95 -10.17
C ASN A 141 -11.30 4.20 -8.92
N GLY A 142 -10.34 3.29 -9.08
CA GLY A 142 -9.93 2.37 -8.02
C GLY A 142 -11.03 1.37 -7.65
N VAL A 143 -10.92 0.83 -6.43
CA VAL A 143 -11.89 -0.09 -5.83
C VAL A 143 -12.57 0.61 -4.65
N SER A 144 -13.89 0.65 -4.66
CA SER A 144 -14.70 1.38 -3.67
C SER A 144 -14.85 0.65 -2.34
N ASP A 145 -14.83 -0.68 -2.37
CA ASP A 145 -14.97 -1.59 -1.24
C ASP A 145 -14.17 -2.87 -1.47
N TRP A 146 -13.36 -3.26 -0.49
CA TRP A 146 -12.57 -4.50 -0.51
C TRP A 146 -13.20 -5.63 0.30
N GLN A 147 -14.24 -5.34 1.07
CA GLN A 147 -14.96 -6.31 1.90
C GLN A 147 -16.03 -7.07 1.10
N LYS A 148 -16.55 -6.43 0.06
CA LYS A 148 -17.52 -7.02 -0.87
C LYS A 148 -17.12 -6.70 -2.30
N THR A 149 -17.07 -7.73 -3.13
CA THR A 149 -16.74 -7.58 -4.54
C THR A 149 -17.97 -7.21 -5.35
N GLU A 150 -17.85 -6.19 -6.18
CA GLU A 150 -18.84 -5.83 -7.18
C GLU A 150 -18.17 -5.66 -8.53
N ASN A 151 -18.74 -6.29 -9.55
CA ASN A 151 -18.24 -6.19 -10.91
C ASN A 151 -18.72 -4.88 -11.56
N THR A 152 -18.27 -3.74 -11.03
CA THR A 152 -18.57 -2.38 -11.55
C THR A 152 -17.30 -1.62 -11.92
N VAL A 153 -16.13 -2.21 -11.68
CA VAL A 153 -14.82 -1.62 -11.94
C VAL A 153 -14.53 -1.51 -13.44
N ILE A 154 -13.82 -0.44 -13.80
CA ILE A 154 -13.44 -0.09 -15.18
C ILE A 154 -11.92 -0.10 -15.24
N ILE A 155 -11.33 -0.93 -16.11
CA ILE A 155 -9.87 -0.99 -16.25
C ILE A 155 -9.31 0.26 -16.92
N LYS A 156 -8.06 0.60 -16.59
CA LYS A 156 -7.31 1.64 -17.32
C LYS A 156 -6.90 1.16 -18.71
N GLU A 157 -6.64 2.13 -19.58
CA GLU A 157 -6.10 1.92 -20.92
C GLU A 157 -4.72 1.22 -20.83
N GLU A 158 -4.37 0.49 -21.89
CA GLU A 158 -3.03 -0.12 -22.09
C GLU A 158 -2.56 -1.14 -21.03
N LEU A 159 -3.45 -1.62 -20.16
CA LEU A 159 -3.11 -2.64 -19.18
C LEU A 159 -2.77 -3.99 -19.82
N LYS A 160 -1.76 -4.66 -19.26
CA LYS A 160 -1.27 -5.96 -19.73
C LYS A 160 -1.49 -7.03 -18.68
N GLU A 161 -1.58 -8.28 -19.13
CA GLU A 161 -1.64 -9.46 -18.26
C GLU A 161 -0.47 -9.49 -17.26
N THR A 162 0.72 -9.02 -17.68
CA THR A 162 1.90 -8.93 -16.81
C THR A 162 1.73 -7.97 -15.64
N ASP A 163 0.91 -6.92 -15.78
CA ASP A 163 0.68 -5.95 -14.71
C ASP A 163 -0.18 -6.58 -13.61
N ILE A 164 -1.18 -7.37 -14.02
CA ILE A 164 -2.04 -8.14 -13.11
C ILE A 164 -1.26 -9.29 -12.47
N GLY A 165 -0.43 -9.99 -13.26
CA GLY A 165 0.40 -11.11 -12.81
C GLY A 165 1.37 -10.74 -11.69
N LYS A 166 2.01 -9.56 -11.76
CA LYS A 166 2.88 -9.05 -10.68
C LYS A 166 2.14 -8.85 -9.36
N ILE A 167 0.89 -8.41 -9.41
CA ILE A 167 0.07 -8.23 -8.20
C ILE A 167 -0.31 -9.59 -7.61
N ARG A 168 -0.67 -10.55 -8.47
CA ARG A 168 -0.99 -11.92 -8.07
C ARG A 168 0.21 -12.65 -7.45
N GLU A 169 1.42 -12.43 -7.96
CA GLU A 169 2.66 -12.96 -7.37
C GLU A 169 2.83 -12.46 -5.93
N ASN A 170 2.69 -11.16 -5.70
CA ASN A 170 2.79 -10.61 -4.34
C ASN A 170 1.62 -11.07 -3.44
N LEU A 171 0.41 -11.20 -3.99
CA LEU A 171 -0.75 -11.72 -3.27
C LEU A 171 -0.57 -13.20 -2.86
N SER A 172 0.20 -13.98 -3.63
CA SER A 172 0.45 -15.39 -3.34
C SER A 172 1.21 -15.63 -2.03
N LEU A 173 1.91 -14.60 -1.53
CA LEU A 173 2.62 -14.62 -0.25
C LEU A 173 1.69 -14.58 0.97
N PHE A 174 0.38 -14.33 0.76
CA PHE A 174 -0.61 -14.30 1.82
C PHE A 174 -1.35 -15.64 1.93
N ASP A 175 -1.66 -16.01 3.17
CA ASP A 175 -2.53 -17.13 3.46
C ASP A 175 -3.95 -16.91 2.90
N ASP A 176 -4.65 -18.02 2.66
CA ASP A 176 -6.01 -18.00 2.16
C ASP A 176 -6.96 -17.34 3.16
N SER A 177 -7.64 -16.30 2.70
CA SER A 177 -8.54 -15.48 3.48
C SER A 177 -9.64 -14.89 2.61
N SER A 178 -10.74 -14.42 3.22
CA SER A 178 -11.79 -13.70 2.47
C SER A 178 -11.25 -12.43 1.81
N TRP A 179 -10.28 -11.75 2.45
CA TRP A 179 -9.59 -10.61 1.84
C TRP A 179 -8.84 -11.02 0.57
N LYS A 180 -8.02 -12.08 0.62
CA LYS A 180 -7.29 -12.57 -0.55
C LYS A 180 -8.24 -12.95 -1.69
N LYS A 181 -9.32 -13.68 -1.39
CA LYS A 181 -10.36 -14.04 -2.37
C LYS A 181 -11.01 -12.83 -3.03
N ASN A 182 -11.27 -11.77 -2.26
CA ASN A 182 -11.83 -10.54 -2.80
C ASN A 182 -10.85 -9.82 -3.72
N VAL A 183 -9.56 -9.73 -3.34
CA VAL A 183 -8.52 -9.19 -4.21
C VAL A 183 -8.41 -10.01 -5.49
N ASP A 184 -8.32 -11.34 -5.39
CA ASP A 184 -8.28 -12.25 -6.55
C ASP A 184 -9.48 -12.07 -7.48
N THR A 185 -10.67 -11.86 -6.92
CA THR A 185 -11.90 -11.60 -7.70
C THR A 185 -11.78 -10.29 -8.50
N TYR A 186 -11.27 -9.22 -7.89
CA TYR A 186 -11.00 -7.97 -8.61
C TYR A 186 -9.93 -8.15 -9.69
N LEU A 187 -8.85 -8.87 -9.41
CA LEU A 187 -7.82 -9.19 -10.41
C LEU A 187 -8.43 -10.00 -11.57
N GLY A 188 -9.36 -10.92 -11.28
CA GLY A 188 -10.11 -11.67 -12.29
C GLY A 188 -11.02 -10.79 -13.17
N TYR A 189 -11.65 -9.75 -12.60
CA TYR A 189 -12.37 -8.76 -13.39
C TYR A 189 -11.45 -7.96 -14.32
N ALA A 190 -10.23 -7.67 -13.87
CA ALA A 190 -9.22 -7.04 -14.71
C ALA A 190 -8.76 -7.97 -15.84
N ASP A 191 -8.45 -9.24 -15.52
CA ASP A 191 -8.03 -10.25 -16.50
C ASP A 191 -9.08 -10.42 -17.61
N ALA A 192 -10.36 -10.54 -17.24
CA ALA A 192 -11.45 -10.70 -18.21
C ALA A 192 -11.56 -9.51 -19.16
N GLN A 193 -11.37 -8.28 -18.66
CA GLN A 193 -11.41 -7.07 -19.48
C GLN A 193 -10.16 -6.93 -20.38
N VAL A 194 -8.96 -7.21 -19.85
CA VAL A 194 -7.71 -7.19 -20.64
C VAL A 194 -7.76 -8.25 -21.75
N LYS A 195 -8.20 -9.47 -21.42
CA LYS A 195 -8.36 -10.55 -22.40
C LYS A 195 -9.32 -10.15 -23.51
N ARG A 196 -10.48 -9.58 -23.17
CA ARG A 196 -11.46 -9.10 -24.15
C ARG A 196 -10.88 -8.06 -25.10
N ILE A 197 -10.13 -7.08 -24.59
CA ILE A 197 -9.46 -6.05 -25.40
C ILE A 197 -8.41 -6.68 -26.32
N SER A 198 -7.62 -7.63 -25.81
CA SER A 198 -6.60 -8.35 -26.59
C SER A 198 -7.22 -9.17 -27.72
N GLU A 199 -8.29 -9.91 -27.44
CA GLU A 199 -9.03 -10.71 -28.42
C GLU A 199 -9.68 -9.82 -29.49
N LEU A 200 -10.27 -8.69 -29.10
CA LEU A 200 -10.81 -7.71 -30.05
C LEU A 200 -9.72 -7.13 -30.95
N LYS A 201 -8.56 -6.78 -30.38
CA LYS A 201 -7.41 -6.33 -31.16
C LYS A 201 -6.99 -7.39 -32.18
N ALA A 202 -6.81 -8.63 -31.75
CA ALA A 202 -6.46 -9.74 -32.65
C ALA A 202 -7.53 -10.01 -33.72
N SER A 203 -8.81 -9.81 -33.39
CA SER A 203 -9.91 -9.91 -34.34
C SER A 203 -9.82 -8.82 -35.41
N PHE A 204 -9.67 -7.56 -35.01
CA PHE A 204 -9.54 -6.45 -35.95
C PHE A 204 -8.23 -6.49 -36.77
N ASP A 205 -7.11 -6.95 -36.20
CA ASP A 205 -5.86 -7.15 -36.93
C ASP A 205 -6.01 -8.23 -38.03
N ARG A 206 -6.94 -9.18 -37.86
CA ARG A 206 -7.29 -10.19 -38.87
C ARG A 206 -8.31 -9.67 -39.88
N MET A 207 -9.28 -8.88 -39.41
CA MET A 207 -10.34 -8.34 -40.23
C MET A 207 -9.88 -7.19 -41.13
N LEU A 208 -8.92 -6.40 -40.69
CA LEU A 208 -8.40 -5.25 -41.39
C LEU A 208 -6.90 -5.41 -41.64
N LYS A 209 -6.49 -5.30 -42.90
CA LYS A 209 -5.08 -5.20 -43.28
C LYS A 209 -4.86 -3.88 -44.02
N ASP A 210 -3.92 -3.07 -43.52
CA ASP A 210 -3.64 -1.72 -44.05
C ASP A 210 -4.90 -0.84 -44.16
N GLY A 211 -5.88 -1.09 -43.30
CA GLY A 211 -7.15 -0.39 -43.28
C GLY A 211 -8.20 -0.89 -44.28
N THR A 212 -7.96 -2.00 -44.98
CA THR A 212 -8.93 -2.64 -45.87
C THR A 212 -9.41 -3.96 -45.29
N VAL A 213 -10.70 -4.25 -45.44
CA VAL A 213 -11.28 -5.52 -45.00
C VAL A 213 -10.66 -6.68 -45.77
N THR A 214 -10.21 -7.71 -45.04
CA THR A 214 -9.61 -8.90 -45.63
C THR A 214 -10.70 -9.81 -46.21
N SER A 215 -10.36 -10.61 -47.22
CA SER A 215 -11.30 -11.57 -47.83
C SER A 215 -11.72 -12.71 -46.90
N ALA A 216 -11.10 -12.84 -45.72
CA ALA A 216 -11.42 -13.86 -44.72
C ALA A 216 -12.52 -13.43 -43.75
N VAL A 217 -12.95 -12.16 -43.77
CA VAL A 217 -13.95 -11.64 -42.83
C VAL A 217 -15.35 -12.11 -43.18
N THR A 218 -16.05 -12.67 -42.21
CA THR A 218 -17.47 -13.03 -42.32
C THR A 218 -18.36 -12.03 -41.58
N TYR A 219 -19.67 -12.10 -41.84
CA TYR A 219 -20.67 -11.35 -41.06
C TYR A 219 -20.69 -11.79 -39.58
N GLU A 220 -20.47 -13.07 -39.32
CA GLU A 220 -20.42 -13.63 -37.97
C GLU A 220 -19.22 -13.08 -37.16
N ASP A 221 -18.05 -12.95 -37.79
CA ASP A 221 -16.87 -12.33 -37.17
C ASP A 221 -17.16 -10.88 -36.75
N TYR A 222 -17.84 -10.12 -37.61
CA TYR A 222 -18.26 -8.75 -37.33
C TYR A 222 -19.26 -8.68 -36.16
N LEU A 223 -20.30 -9.52 -36.17
CA LEU A 223 -21.29 -9.54 -35.08
C LEU A 223 -20.66 -9.91 -33.74
N ALA A 224 -19.76 -10.90 -33.73
CA ALA A 224 -19.02 -11.29 -32.52
C ALA A 224 -18.15 -10.14 -32.00
N ALA A 225 -17.51 -9.37 -32.89
CA ALA A 225 -16.75 -8.18 -32.50
C ALA A 225 -17.65 -7.10 -31.89
N VAL A 226 -18.79 -6.78 -32.51
CA VAL A 226 -19.75 -5.78 -31.99
C VAL A 226 -20.32 -6.18 -30.63
N ASP A 227 -20.75 -7.44 -30.47
CA ASP A 227 -21.21 -7.95 -29.18
C ASP A 227 -20.11 -7.81 -28.11
N SER A 228 -18.88 -8.16 -28.45
CA SER A 228 -17.76 -8.04 -27.52
C SER A 228 -17.45 -6.58 -27.15
N ILE A 229 -17.53 -5.64 -28.11
CA ILE A 229 -17.38 -4.19 -27.88
C ILE A 229 -18.43 -3.68 -26.90
N SER A 230 -19.68 -4.15 -26.99
CA SER A 230 -20.78 -3.71 -26.11
C SER A 230 -20.49 -3.92 -24.61
N GLN A 231 -19.63 -4.90 -24.30
CA GLN A 231 -19.24 -5.27 -22.95
C GLN A 231 -17.98 -4.54 -22.44
N ILE A 232 -17.31 -3.74 -23.30
CA ILE A 232 -16.21 -2.89 -22.86
C ILE A 232 -16.78 -1.76 -22.01
N ARG A 233 -16.21 -1.61 -20.81
CA ARG A 233 -16.61 -0.56 -19.86
C ARG A 233 -15.80 0.72 -19.96
N ASN A 234 -14.59 0.63 -20.50
CA ASN A 234 -13.75 1.79 -20.73
C ASN A 234 -14.22 2.46 -22.03
N GLU A 235 -14.87 3.61 -21.92
CA GLU A 235 -15.50 4.28 -23.06
C GLU A 235 -14.50 4.63 -24.17
N LYS A 236 -13.25 4.98 -23.85
CA LYS A 236 -12.24 5.29 -24.88
C LYS A 236 -11.83 4.07 -25.68
N GLU A 237 -11.60 2.92 -25.03
CA GLU A 237 -11.32 1.67 -25.74
C GLU A 237 -12.55 1.22 -26.54
N LYS A 238 -13.75 1.41 -26.00
CA LYS A 238 -15.01 1.12 -26.68
C LYS A 238 -15.19 1.95 -27.95
N GLU A 239 -14.98 3.26 -27.87
CA GLU A 239 -15.01 4.17 -29.03
C GLU A 239 -14.00 3.75 -30.10
N LYS A 240 -12.77 3.45 -29.70
CA LYS A 240 -11.70 2.99 -30.61
C LYS A 240 -12.10 1.73 -31.38
N PHE A 241 -12.60 0.71 -30.70
CA PHE A 241 -13.05 -0.51 -31.38
C PHE A 241 -14.35 -0.31 -32.17
N SER A 242 -15.24 0.58 -31.71
CA SER A 242 -16.47 0.93 -32.46
C SER A 242 -16.14 1.58 -33.80
N ALA A 243 -15.15 2.48 -33.84
CA ALA A 243 -14.67 3.08 -35.09
C ALA A 243 -14.08 2.03 -36.06
N LEU A 244 -13.37 1.01 -35.53
CA LEU A 244 -12.89 -0.10 -36.34
C LEU A 244 -14.04 -0.96 -36.87
N ALA A 245 -15.05 -1.24 -36.04
CA ALA A 245 -16.25 -1.97 -36.45
C ALA A 245 -17.02 -1.23 -37.55
N GLU A 246 -17.19 0.08 -37.40
CA GLU A 246 -17.85 0.93 -38.41
C GLU A 246 -17.11 0.87 -39.75
N LYS A 247 -15.78 0.92 -39.73
CA LYS A 247 -14.96 0.79 -40.93
C LYS A 247 -15.16 -0.55 -41.64
N VAL A 248 -15.22 -1.64 -40.87
CA VAL A 248 -15.52 -2.98 -41.42
C VAL A 248 -16.92 -3.01 -42.03
N ALA A 249 -17.91 -2.49 -41.32
CA ALA A 249 -19.30 -2.47 -41.78
C ALA A 249 -19.48 -1.68 -43.08
N GLN A 250 -18.83 -0.53 -43.21
CA GLN A 250 -18.86 0.29 -44.44
C GLN A 250 -18.28 -0.46 -45.64
N GLN A 251 -17.13 -1.13 -45.47
CA GLN A 251 -16.47 -1.85 -46.56
C GLN A 251 -17.15 -3.16 -46.95
N MET A 252 -17.81 -3.83 -46.00
CA MET A 252 -18.59 -5.05 -46.25
C MET A 252 -20.01 -4.77 -46.78
N GLY A 253 -20.41 -3.50 -46.86
CA GLY A 253 -21.77 -3.12 -47.26
C GLY A 253 -22.84 -3.44 -46.20
N TYR A 254 -22.45 -3.64 -44.94
CA TYR A 254 -23.37 -3.76 -43.80
C TYR A 254 -23.91 -2.40 -43.34
N GLY A 255 -23.37 -1.31 -43.89
CA GLY A 255 -23.86 0.03 -43.65
C GLY A 255 -25.23 0.27 -44.29
N ALA A 256 -26.27 0.34 -43.47
CA ALA A 256 -27.53 1.01 -43.81
C ALA A 256 -28.15 1.64 -42.55
N ASN A 257 -28.46 2.94 -42.63
CA ASN A 257 -29.59 3.60 -41.96
C ASN A 257 -29.90 3.20 -40.49
N TYR A 258 -28.94 3.34 -39.57
CA TYR A 258 -29.23 3.11 -38.14
C TYR A 258 -29.59 4.37 -37.33
N TYR A 259 -29.68 5.53 -37.97
CA TYR A 259 -30.28 6.75 -37.38
C TYR A 259 -30.85 7.67 -38.47
N ASP A 260 -32.06 7.38 -38.96
CA ASP A 260 -32.99 8.45 -39.33
C ASP A 260 -34.42 7.90 -39.35
N ASN A 261 -35.11 8.05 -38.22
CA ASN A 261 -36.57 8.07 -38.20
C ASN A 261 -36.99 9.43 -37.66
N THR A 262 -36.66 10.49 -38.40
CA THR A 262 -37.40 11.74 -38.32
C THR A 262 -38.60 11.60 -39.25
N SER A 263 -39.71 11.18 -38.67
CA SER A 263 -41.04 11.32 -39.26
C SER A 263 -41.30 12.81 -39.49
N THR A 264 -41.10 13.29 -40.72
CA THR A 264 -41.72 14.54 -41.17
C THR A 264 -43.21 14.29 -41.32
N ASP A 265 -43.95 14.69 -40.29
CA ASP A 265 -45.40 14.83 -40.32
C ASP A 265 -45.73 16.05 -41.18
N GLU A 266 -46.07 15.82 -42.45
CA GLU A 266 -46.67 16.82 -43.31
C GLU A 266 -48.11 17.07 -42.85
N THR A 267 -48.31 18.09 -42.03
CA THR A 267 -49.65 18.61 -41.76
C THR A 267 -50.07 19.53 -42.91
N ILE A 268 -50.86 18.99 -43.85
CA ILE A 268 -51.57 19.77 -44.87
C ILE A 268 -52.87 20.31 -44.26
N TYR A 269 -53.01 21.63 -44.22
CA TYR A 269 -54.25 22.33 -43.88
C TYR A 269 -55.28 22.21 -45.01
N TYR A 270 -56.50 21.82 -44.67
CA TYR A 270 -57.73 22.16 -45.41
C TYR A 270 -58.73 22.80 -44.46
#